data_AF-A0A0A9DC74-F1
#
_entry.id   AF-A0A0A9DC74-F1
#
_cell.length_a   1.000
_cell.length_b   1.000
_cell.length_c   1.000
_cell.angle_alpha   90.00
_cell.angle_beta   90.00
_cell.angle_gamma   90.00
#
_symmetry.space_group_name_H-M   'P 1'
#
loop_
_entity.id
_entity.type
_entity.pdbx_description
1 polymer ?
#
loop_
_entity_poly.entity_id
_entity_poly.type
_entity_poly.pdbx_seq_one_letter_code
_entity_poly.pdbx_strand_id
1 'polypeptide(L)'
;MIDMLDSTEFKVVSSSEEQVELSFRSTYKPSHRYSVRMNIDKRLVMLKGSSGFYCYAIFEHAGGWPALNITEARLAFKLNTGKFNYMVISDYIQRYMPSTADRDAPHGAPLAYKETVLLVNPMEPQSKGEVDDKYE
;
A
#
# COMPACT_ATOMS: atom_id res chain seq x y z
N MET A 1 12.05 7.99 -10.11
CA MET A 1 11.12 8.94 -9.47
C MET A 1 9.89 8.16 -9.09
N ILE A 2 9.46 8.23 -7.83
CA ILE A 2 8.21 7.60 -7.38
C ILE A 2 7.12 8.67 -7.56
N ASP A 3 6.02 8.29 -8.20
CA ASP A 3 4.84 9.14 -8.35
C ASP A 3 3.76 8.65 -7.37
N MET A 4 3.13 9.57 -6.64
CA MET A 4 2.08 9.26 -5.66
C MET A 4 0.71 9.03 -6.31
N LEU A 5 0.61 9.31 -7.61
CA LEU A 5 -0.57 9.16 -8.44
C LEU A 5 -1.74 9.99 -7.89
N ASP A 6 -1.48 11.24 -7.52
CA ASP A 6 -2.50 12.13 -6.95
C ASP A 6 -3.68 12.28 -7.91
N SER A 7 -4.88 12.20 -7.35
CA SER A 7 -6.13 12.26 -8.10
C SER A 7 -6.64 13.69 -8.18
N THR A 8 -7.22 14.04 -9.34
CA THR A 8 -7.74 15.39 -9.61
C THR A 8 -9.27 15.45 -9.65
N GLU A 9 -9.92 14.29 -9.70
CA GLU A 9 -11.37 14.15 -9.83
C GLU A 9 -11.88 13.13 -8.81
N PHE A 10 -13.00 13.43 -8.17
CA PHE A 10 -13.71 12.52 -7.26
C PHE A 10 -15.12 12.27 -7.77
N LYS A 11 -15.58 11.01 -7.70
CA LYS A 11 -16.95 10.61 -8.05
C LYS A 11 -17.47 9.54 -7.11
N VAL A 12 -18.79 9.56 -6.89
CA VAL A 12 -19.54 8.41 -6.38
C VAL A 12 -20.01 7.61 -7.59
N VAL A 13 -19.53 6.39 -7.74
CA VAL A 13 -19.79 5.53 -8.90
C VAL A 13 -21.10 4.79 -8.70
N SER A 14 -21.31 4.26 -7.50
CA SER A 14 -22.54 3.61 -7.07
C SER A 14 -22.81 3.97 -5.61
N SER A 15 -24.10 4.08 -5.28
CA SER A 15 -24.57 4.31 -3.92
C SER A 15 -25.93 3.62 -3.77
N SER A 16 -25.99 2.67 -2.86
CA SER A 16 -27.17 1.86 -2.56
C SER A 16 -27.18 1.50 -1.07
N GLU A 17 -28.24 0.86 -0.60
CA GLU A 17 -28.31 0.40 0.79
C GLU A 17 -27.20 -0.62 1.14
N GLU A 18 -26.73 -1.40 0.16
CA GLU A 18 -25.78 -2.48 0.40
C GLU A 18 -24.32 -2.09 0.11
N GLN A 19 -24.10 -1.02 -0.66
CA GLN A 19 -22.77 -0.66 -1.15
C GLN A 19 -22.63 0.82 -1.51
N VAL A 20 -21.42 1.35 -1.29
CA VAL A 20 -20.94 2.60 -1.89
C VAL A 20 -19.61 2.33 -2.60
N GLU A 21 -19.48 2.80 -3.84
CA GLU A 21 -18.21 2.81 -4.58
C GLU A 21 -17.79 4.26 -4.89
N LEU A 22 -16.54 4.57 -4.54
CA LEU A 22 -15.91 5.86 -4.77
C LEU A 22 -14.81 5.73 -5.81
N SER A 23 -14.69 6.75 -6.66
CA SER A 23 -13.65 6.89 -7.68
C SER A 23 -12.82 8.14 -7.41
N PHE A 24 -11.50 7.97 -7.49
CA PHE A 24 -10.51 9.03 -7.46
C PHE A 24 -9.67 8.93 -8.73
N ARG A 25 -9.92 9.83 -9.68
CA ARG A 25 -9.38 9.75 -11.03
C ARG A 25 -8.37 10.85 -11.33
N SER A 26 -7.34 10.49 -12.09
CA SER A 26 -6.41 11.41 -12.74
C SER A 26 -6.28 11.01 -14.20
N THR A 27 -6.22 11.99 -15.10
CA THR A 27 -6.08 11.74 -16.54
C THR A 27 -4.76 12.29 -17.04
N TYR A 28 -4.14 11.59 -17.99
CA TYR A 28 -2.92 12.07 -18.61
C TYR A 28 -3.14 13.44 -19.30
N LYS A 29 -2.31 14.42 -18.94
CA LYS A 29 -2.30 15.75 -19.57
C LYS A 29 -0.91 16.04 -20.13
N PRO A 30 -0.71 15.99 -21.46
CA PRO A 30 0.58 16.27 -22.09
C PRO A 30 1.18 17.63 -21.74
N SER A 31 0.33 18.62 -21.45
CA SER A 31 0.74 19.97 -21.04
C SER A 31 1.35 20.04 -19.63
N HIS A 32 1.16 19.01 -18.80
CA HIS A 32 1.64 18.96 -17.43
C HIS A 32 2.93 18.12 -17.36
N ARG A 33 4.05 18.77 -17.02
CA ARG A 33 5.39 18.16 -17.01
C ARG A 33 5.50 16.89 -16.18
N TYR A 34 4.75 16.79 -15.08
CA TYR A 34 4.78 15.67 -14.13
C TYR A 34 3.61 14.71 -14.29
N SER A 35 2.83 14.82 -15.36
CA SER A 35 1.72 13.89 -15.58
C SER A 35 2.26 12.52 -15.99
N VAL A 36 1.84 11.49 -15.27
CA VAL A 36 2.06 10.10 -15.68
C VAL A 36 1.30 9.86 -16.99
N ARG A 37 1.94 9.20 -17.95
CA ARG A 37 1.44 8.98 -19.32
C ARG A 37 0.33 7.94 -19.41
N MET A 38 -0.57 7.92 -18.42
CA MET A 38 -1.75 7.05 -18.36
C MET A 38 -2.86 7.69 -17.54
N ASN A 39 -4.10 7.27 -17.78
CA ASN A 39 -5.20 7.54 -16.88
C ASN A 39 -5.15 6.56 -15.71
N ILE A 40 -5.54 7.03 -14.53
CA ILE A 40 -5.54 6.25 -13.30
C ILE A 40 -6.84 6.51 -12.58
N ASP A 41 -7.53 5.44 -12.21
CA ASP A 41 -8.77 5.51 -11.45
C ASP A 41 -8.68 4.58 -10.24
N LYS A 42 -8.51 5.17 -9.06
CA LYS A 42 -8.46 4.45 -7.79
C LYS A 42 -9.88 4.29 -7.26
N ARG A 43 -10.27 3.05 -6.96
CA ARG A 43 -11.61 2.69 -6.49
C ARG A 43 -11.56 2.21 -5.05
N LEU A 44 -12.50 2.72 -4.25
CA LEU A 44 -12.76 2.27 -2.89
C LEU A 44 -14.22 1.80 -2.81
N VAL A 45 -14.44 0.61 -2.27
CA VAL A 45 -15.75 -0.02 -2.18
C VAL A 45 -16.03 -0.39 -0.74
N MET A 46 -17.11 0.13 -0.19
CA MET A 46 -17.60 -0.20 1.16
C MET A 46 -18.89 -0.98 1.04
N LEU A 47 -18.98 -2.10 1.76
CA LEU A 47 -20.16 -2.97 1.80
C LEU A 47 -20.82 -2.87 3.17
N LYS A 48 -22.16 -2.86 3.19
CA LYS A 48 -22.94 -2.91 4.42
C LYS A 48 -22.60 -4.18 5.22
N GLY A 49 -22.44 -4.01 6.53
CA GLY A 49 -22.11 -5.11 7.44
C GLY A 49 -20.67 -5.62 7.37
N SER A 50 -19.81 -5.04 6.53
CA SER A 50 -18.39 -5.39 6.47
C SER A 50 -17.53 -4.43 7.29
N SER A 51 -16.61 -4.98 8.09
CA SER A 51 -15.60 -4.22 8.84
C SER A 51 -14.37 -3.98 7.97
N GLY A 52 -14.52 -3.15 6.93
CA GLY A 52 -13.43 -2.82 6.01
C GLY A 52 -13.91 -2.24 4.69
N PHE A 53 -12.99 -2.14 3.73
CA PHE A 53 -13.29 -1.73 2.36
C PHE A 53 -12.43 -2.53 1.37
N TYR A 54 -12.96 -2.74 0.18
CA TYR A 54 -12.19 -3.24 -0.96
C TYR A 54 -11.60 -2.06 -1.71
N CYS A 55 -10.45 -2.28 -2.34
CA CYS A 55 -9.82 -1.26 -3.16
C CYS A 55 -9.14 -1.88 -4.37
N TYR A 56 -9.15 -1.14 -5.48
CA TYR A 56 -8.44 -1.50 -6.70
C TYR A 56 -8.11 -0.25 -7.48
N ALA A 57 -7.24 -0.36 -8.48
CA ALA A 57 -6.91 0.75 -9.37
C ALA A 57 -6.98 0.27 -10.83
N ILE A 58 -7.55 1.11 -11.69
CA ILE A 58 -7.58 0.92 -13.13
C ILE A 58 -6.50 1.82 -13.74
N PHE A 59 -5.59 1.21 -14.49
CA PHE A 59 -4.56 1.91 -15.24
C PHE A 59 -4.88 1.78 -16.74
N GLU A 60 -5.06 2.91 -17.42
CA GLU A 60 -5.42 2.93 -18.84
C GLU A 60 -4.40 3.78 -19.61
N HIS A 61 -3.67 3.13 -20.52
CA HIS A 61 -2.74 3.77 -21.44
C HIS A 61 -3.35 3.75 -22.84
N ALA A 62 -3.72 4.92 -23.37
CA ALA A 62 -4.37 5.00 -24.67
C ALA A 62 -3.37 4.89 -25.83
N GLY A 63 -3.83 4.32 -26.94
CA GLY A 63 -3.05 4.24 -28.17
C GLY A 63 -2.54 5.61 -28.64
N GLY A 64 -1.28 5.68 -29.04
CA GLY A 64 -0.63 6.91 -29.48
C GLY A 64 -0.04 7.78 -28.37
N TRP A 65 -0.25 7.44 -27.10
CA TRP A 65 0.47 8.10 -26.01
C TRP A 65 1.94 7.66 -25.93
N PRO A 66 2.85 8.51 -25.43
CA PRO A 66 4.25 8.13 -25.38
C PRO A 66 4.47 6.91 -24.49
N ALA A 67 5.50 6.13 -24.82
CA ALA A 67 5.84 4.92 -24.08
C ALA A 67 5.99 5.19 -22.57
N LEU A 68 5.51 4.23 -21.78
CA LEU A 68 5.52 4.24 -20.33
C LEU A 68 6.02 2.89 -19.84
N ASN A 69 6.88 2.91 -18.83
CA ASN A 69 7.34 1.71 -18.15
C ASN A 69 6.92 1.79 -16.69
N ILE A 70 6.20 0.77 -16.21
CA ILE A 70 5.78 0.61 -14.82
C ILE A 70 6.56 -0.58 -14.27
N THR A 71 7.62 -0.32 -13.53
CA THR A 71 8.39 -1.38 -12.87
C THR A 71 7.74 -1.85 -11.58
N GLU A 72 6.91 -1.00 -10.98
CA GLU A 72 6.26 -1.26 -9.71
C GLU A 72 5.01 -0.38 -9.54
N ALA A 73 3.94 -0.97 -9.03
CA ALA A 73 2.75 -0.26 -8.55
C ALA A 73 2.45 -0.76 -7.14
N ARG A 74 2.34 0.15 -6.17
CA ARG A 74 2.06 -0.18 -4.77
C ARG A 74 0.84 0.58 -4.28
N LEU A 75 0.05 -0.08 -3.46
CA LEU A 75 -0.91 0.56 -2.56
C LEU A 75 -0.36 0.43 -1.15
N ALA A 76 -0.19 1.55 -0.46
CA ALA A 76 0.35 1.59 0.88
C ALA A 76 -0.55 2.41 1.80
N PHE A 77 -0.85 1.85 2.97
CA PHE A 77 -1.61 2.52 4.02
C PHE A 77 -0.69 2.86 5.18
N LYS A 78 -0.58 4.14 5.51
CA LYS A 78 0.15 4.57 6.70
C LYS A 78 -0.79 4.55 7.91
N LEU A 79 -0.72 3.46 8.67
CA LEU A 79 -1.56 3.25 9.85
C LEU A 79 -0.98 3.94 11.08
N ASN A 80 -1.83 4.20 12.07
CA ASN A 80 -1.41 4.73 13.37
C ASN A 80 -0.72 3.61 14.17
N THR A 81 0.58 3.76 14.43
CA THR A 81 1.40 2.75 15.10
C THR A 81 0.99 2.46 16.55
N GLY A 82 0.30 3.38 17.23
CA GLY A 82 -0.23 3.15 18.59
C GLY A 82 -1.55 2.38 18.62
N LYS A 83 -2.18 2.14 17.46
CA LYS A 83 -3.44 1.38 17.34
C LYS A 83 -3.32 0.11 16.50
N PHE A 84 -2.39 0.10 15.56
CA PHE A 84 -2.22 -0.96 14.57
C PHE A 84 -0.81 -1.57 14.68
N ASN A 85 -0.57 -2.31 15.75
CA ASN A 85 0.65 -3.11 15.97
C ASN A 85 0.41 -4.62 15.74
N TYR A 86 -0.82 -5.02 15.44
CA TYR A 86 -1.22 -6.39 15.17
C TYR A 86 -1.84 -6.49 13.77
N MET A 87 -1.51 -7.55 13.05
CA MET A 87 -2.00 -7.81 11.69
C MET A 87 -2.60 -9.21 11.60
N VAL A 88 -3.77 -9.30 10.97
CA VAL A 88 -4.44 -10.54 10.59
C VAL A 88 -4.53 -10.56 9.07
N ILE A 89 -3.80 -11.48 8.44
CA ILE A 89 -3.80 -11.68 6.98
C ILE A 89 -4.68 -12.88 6.61
N SER A 90 -4.64 -13.94 7.43
CA SER A 90 -5.44 -15.15 7.25
C SER A 90 -5.70 -15.83 8.61
N ASP A 91 -6.47 -16.91 8.63
CA ASP A 91 -6.71 -17.71 9.84
C ASP A 91 -5.42 -18.22 10.50
N TYR A 92 -4.35 -18.37 9.72
CA TYR A 92 -3.06 -18.88 10.17
C TYR A 92 -1.98 -17.80 10.32
N ILE A 93 -2.19 -16.61 9.75
CA ILE A 93 -1.23 -15.51 9.79
C ILE A 93 -1.85 -14.36 10.57
N GLN A 94 -1.66 -14.42 11.89
CA GLN A 94 -2.10 -13.41 12.84
C GLN A 94 -0.99 -13.13 13.84
N ARG A 95 -0.37 -11.95 13.75
CA ARG A 95 0.85 -11.65 14.51
C ARG A 95 1.00 -10.18 14.81
N TYR A 96 1.77 -9.89 15.85
CA TYR A 96 2.33 -8.56 16.02
C TYR A 96 3.34 -8.27 14.91
N MET A 97 3.30 -7.04 14.41
CA MET A 97 4.21 -6.59 13.37
C MET A 97 5.45 -5.98 14.01
N PRO A 98 6.67 -6.36 13.57
CA PRO A 98 7.88 -5.63 13.94
C PRO A 98 7.70 -4.15 13.62
N SER A 99 8.06 -3.31 14.59
CA SER A 99 8.05 -1.86 14.39
C SER A 99 9.27 -1.44 13.56
N THR A 100 9.24 -0.24 13.00
CA THR A 100 10.42 0.32 12.33
C THR A 100 11.63 0.40 13.28
N ALA A 101 11.41 0.68 14.57
CA ALA A 101 12.48 0.75 15.56
C ALA A 101 13.11 -0.61 15.84
N ASP A 102 12.38 -1.72 15.64
CA ASP A 102 12.92 -3.08 15.82
C ASP A 102 13.99 -3.42 14.76
N ARG A 103 13.99 -2.71 13.64
CA ARG A 103 14.99 -2.88 12.57
C ARG A 103 16.30 -2.15 12.86
N ASP A 104 16.30 -1.17 13.77
CA ASP A 104 17.47 -0.35 14.07
C ASP A 104 18.30 -0.94 15.21
N ALA A 105 19.62 -0.73 15.19
CA ALA A 105 20.47 -1.12 16.31
C ALA A 105 20.08 -0.34 17.59
N PRO A 106 20.03 -0.97 18.78
CA PRO A 106 20.49 -2.32 19.10
C PRO A 106 19.42 -3.43 18.96
N HIS A 107 18.21 -3.11 18.48
CA HIS A 107 17.10 -4.05 18.37
C HIS A 107 17.27 -5.00 17.17
N GLY A 108 17.75 -4.46 16.05
CA GLY A 108 17.99 -5.19 14.81
C GLY A 108 19.47 -5.26 14.44
N ALA A 109 19.84 -6.32 13.73
CA ALA A 109 21.15 -6.48 13.09
C ALA A 109 20.98 -6.66 11.57
N PRO A 110 21.54 -5.77 10.74
CA PRO A 110 21.50 -5.92 9.29
C PRO A 110 22.11 -7.25 8.85
N LEU A 111 21.47 -7.91 7.89
CA LEU A 111 22.01 -9.10 7.23
C LEU A 111 22.68 -8.73 5.89
N ALA A 112 22.99 -9.72 5.06
CA ALA A 112 23.69 -9.51 3.79
C ALA A 112 22.91 -8.65 2.78
N TYR A 113 21.57 -8.68 2.82
CA TYR A 113 20.72 -7.83 1.99
C TYR A 113 20.24 -6.61 2.76
N LYS A 114 20.11 -5.47 2.05
CA LYS A 114 19.73 -4.19 2.68
C LYS A 114 18.30 -4.20 3.22
N GLU A 115 17.45 -5.04 2.63
CA GLU A 115 16.04 -5.17 2.97
C GLU A 115 15.80 -6.13 4.16
N THR A 116 16.80 -6.91 4.56
CA THR A 116 16.68 -7.98 5.57
C THR A 116 17.37 -7.60 6.88
N VAL A 117 16.67 -7.74 8.01
CA VAL A 117 17.22 -7.48 9.35
C VAL A 117 16.89 -8.64 10.29
N LEU A 118 17.87 -9.12 11.06
CA LEU A 118 17.63 -10.06 12.15
C LEU A 118 17.14 -9.30 13.38
N LEU A 119 16.02 -9.71 13.95
CA LEU A 119 15.45 -9.13 15.17
C LEU A 119 16.17 -9.69 16.41
N VAL A 120 17.13 -8.95 16.97
CA VAL A 120 17.98 -9.38 18.08
C VAL A 120 17.32 -9.12 19.45
N ASN A 121 16.72 -7.96 19.61
CA ASN A 121 16.03 -7.54 20.84
C ASN A 121 14.77 -6.72 20.52
N PRO A 122 13.77 -7.31 19.83
CA PRO A 122 12.56 -6.60 19.43
C PRO A 122 11.68 -6.23 20.63
N MET A 123 10.80 -5.24 20.44
CA MET A 123 9.77 -4.83 21.41
C MET A 123 8.86 -5.99 21.79
N GLU A 124 8.47 -6.80 20.81
CA GLU A 124 7.70 -8.01 21.01
C GLU A 124 8.65 -9.22 21.16
N PRO A 125 8.79 -9.81 22.36
CA PRO A 125 9.81 -10.84 22.61
C PRO A 125 9.65 -12.08 21.73
N GLN A 126 8.43 -12.33 21.24
CA GLN A 126 8.10 -13.47 20.36
C GLN A 126 8.82 -13.36 19.01
N SER A 127 9.10 -12.15 18.53
CA SER A 127 9.76 -11.94 17.24
C SER A 127 11.28 -12.07 17.31
N LYS A 128 11.85 -12.38 18.48
CA LYS A 128 13.30 -12.49 18.64
C LYS A 128 13.85 -13.67 17.84
N GLY A 129 14.88 -13.40 17.03
CA GLY A 129 15.52 -14.38 16.15
C GLY A 129 14.86 -14.50 14.78
N GLU A 130 13.73 -13.83 14.54
CA GLU A 130 13.12 -13.76 13.23
C GLU A 130 13.88 -12.81 12.29
N VAL A 131 13.75 -13.06 11.00
CA VAL A 131 14.25 -12.16 9.95
C VAL A 131 13.07 -11.33 9.46
N ASP A 132 13.17 -10.01 9.60
CA ASP A 132 12.21 -9.08 9.02
C ASP A 132 12.69 -8.67 7.63
N ASP A 133 12.03 -9.18 6.60
CA ASP A 133 12.34 -8.88 5.21
C ASP A 133 11.12 -8.54 4.35
N LYS A 134 11.38 -8.24 3.08
CA LYS A 134 10.36 -7.79 2.12
C LYS A 134 9.65 -8.95 1.38
N TYR A 135 10.21 -10.16 1.41
CA TYR A 135 9.88 -11.27 0.52
C TYR A 135 9.16 -12.45 1.20
N GLU A 136 9.05 -12.45 2.53
CA GLU A 136 8.20 -13.38 3.30
C GLU A 136 6.71 -12.97 3.30
#